data_AF-A0A1H9AIE1-F1
#
_entry.id   AF-A0A1H9AIE1-F1
#
_cell.length_a   1.000
_cell.length_b   1.000
_cell.length_c   1.000
_cell.angle_alpha   90.00
_cell.angle_beta   90.00
_cell.angle_gamma   90.00
#
_symmetry.space_group_name_H-M   'P 1'
#
loop_
_entity.id
_entity.type
_entity.pdbx_description
1 polymer ?
#
loop_
_entity_poly.entity_id
_entity_poly.type
_entity_poly.pdbx_seq_one_letter_code
_entity_poly.pdbx_strand_id
1 'polypeptide(L)'
;MEKINTITADVITQLTKIAEMKKVSIEQLVAFYCQERLLYRLSTSSHYDQFYIEGDLFFFTLAEGVGMPPNELTLTARKSAYQHDIVQQAFTEICSFEIQEDGVQFLENDIESIITDTSIQLKIPATLDTITTYIEVKITFIENRIAPTTYTFPSMLDLKPAELSTSSVEFVVAQALLDIFQYPSMTSKIVEDIERVLQTQNIEGRKLQAYLEELSDQRHLTWESTPILEKGIVKQFFNPIYEVLLADEEFFKQWNGTEQAWQ
;
A
#
# COMPACT_ATOMS: atom_id res chain seq x y z
N MET A 1 -24.53 22.21 -12.68
CA MET A 1 -25.25 21.24 -11.85
C MET A 1 -25.68 19.99 -12.62
N GLU A 2 -26.42 20.07 -13.73
CA GLU A 2 -26.89 18.87 -14.48
C GLU A 2 -25.78 17.91 -14.95
N LYS A 3 -24.65 18.43 -15.46
CA LYS A 3 -23.51 17.59 -15.88
C LYS A 3 -22.81 16.86 -14.72
N ILE A 4 -22.65 17.52 -13.57
CA ILE A 4 -22.01 16.91 -12.38
C ILE A 4 -22.88 15.77 -11.86
N ASN A 5 -24.19 15.99 -11.74
CA ASN A 5 -25.15 14.97 -11.33
C ASN A 5 -25.19 13.76 -12.29
N THR A 6 -24.92 13.99 -13.58
CA THR A 6 -24.86 12.90 -14.57
C THR A 6 -23.60 12.04 -14.38
N ILE A 7 -22.46 12.67 -14.06
CA ILE A 7 -21.19 11.97 -13.83
C ILE A 7 -21.23 11.19 -12.52
N THR A 8 -21.70 11.80 -11.42
CA THR A 8 -21.80 11.11 -10.12
C THR A 8 -22.74 9.90 -10.20
N ALA A 9 -23.87 10.03 -10.90
CA ALA A 9 -24.80 8.94 -11.13
C ALA A 9 -24.19 7.80 -11.96
N ASP A 10 -23.35 8.11 -12.95
CA ASP A 10 -22.64 7.10 -13.75
C ASP A 10 -21.60 6.36 -12.91
N VAL A 11 -20.76 7.09 -12.16
CA VAL A 11 -19.77 6.51 -11.24
C VAL A 11 -20.46 5.58 -10.23
N ILE A 12 -21.52 6.03 -9.56
CA ILE A 12 -22.28 5.19 -8.61
C ILE A 12 -22.89 3.96 -9.29
N THR A 13 -23.38 4.10 -10.52
CA THR A 13 -23.93 2.96 -11.28
C THR A 13 -22.84 1.91 -11.56
N GLN A 14 -21.64 2.35 -11.94
CA GLN A 14 -20.50 1.46 -12.16
C GLN A 14 -20.04 0.79 -10.86
N LEU A 15 -19.88 1.56 -9.77
CA LEU A 15 -19.51 1.02 -8.47
C LEU A 15 -20.55 0.04 -7.93
N THR A 16 -21.85 0.31 -8.08
CA THR A 16 -22.92 -0.62 -7.69
C THR A 16 -22.76 -1.98 -8.36
N LYS A 17 -22.48 -2.01 -9.68
CA LYS A 17 -22.24 -3.26 -10.41
C LYS A 17 -21.03 -4.01 -9.87
N ILE A 18 -19.93 -3.31 -9.60
CA ILE A 18 -18.72 -3.91 -9.03
C ILE A 18 -19.01 -4.47 -7.63
N ALA A 19 -19.75 -3.74 -6.80
CA ALA A 19 -20.12 -4.16 -5.45
C ALA A 19 -20.97 -5.45 -5.48
N GLU A 20 -21.94 -5.54 -6.38
CA GLU A 20 -22.75 -6.74 -6.61
C GLU A 20 -21.89 -7.93 -7.07
N MET A 21 -20.99 -7.71 -8.03
CA MET A 21 -20.07 -8.75 -8.54
C MET A 21 -19.14 -9.27 -7.45
N LYS A 22 -18.57 -8.37 -6.63
CA LYS A 22 -17.64 -8.70 -5.54
C LYS A 22 -18.35 -9.12 -4.24
N LYS A 23 -19.68 -9.01 -4.17
CA LYS A 23 -20.50 -9.28 -2.97
C LYS A 23 -20.05 -8.48 -1.74
N VAL A 24 -19.71 -7.21 -1.95
CA VAL A 24 -19.36 -6.24 -0.90
C VAL A 24 -20.42 -5.15 -0.81
N SER A 25 -20.46 -4.40 0.29
CA SER A 25 -21.40 -3.28 0.41
C SER A 25 -20.98 -2.12 -0.50
N ILE A 26 -21.97 -1.36 -1.00
CA ILE A 26 -21.69 -0.18 -1.83
C ILE A 26 -20.92 0.88 -1.03
N GLU A 27 -21.20 1.02 0.26
CA GLU A 27 -20.52 1.95 1.16
C GLU A 27 -19.03 1.62 1.30
N GLN A 28 -18.69 0.33 1.43
CA GLN A 28 -17.30 -0.11 1.47
C GLN A 28 -16.57 0.20 0.17
N LEU A 29 -17.22 -0.05 -0.98
CA LEU A 29 -16.61 0.20 -2.27
C LEU A 29 -16.44 1.70 -2.55
N VAL A 30 -17.41 2.53 -2.16
CA VAL A 30 -17.32 3.99 -2.26
C VAL A 30 -16.21 4.52 -1.37
N ALA A 31 -16.08 4.03 -0.13
CA ALA A 31 -14.98 4.42 0.75
C ALA A 31 -13.61 4.12 0.11
N PHE A 32 -13.44 2.91 -0.44
CA PHE A 32 -12.21 2.53 -1.12
C PHE A 32 -11.97 3.35 -2.41
N TYR A 33 -13.03 3.69 -3.14
CA TYR A 33 -12.92 4.54 -4.34
C TYR A 33 -12.50 5.95 -3.98
N CYS A 34 -13.05 6.53 -2.92
CA CYS A 34 -12.61 7.84 -2.46
C CYS A 34 -11.15 7.81 -1.96
N GLN A 35 -10.68 6.73 -1.33
CA GLN A 35 -9.25 6.55 -1.03
C GLN A 35 -8.39 6.53 -2.31
N GLU A 36 -8.79 5.75 -3.31
CA GLU A 36 -8.10 5.69 -4.61
C GLU A 36 -8.04 7.06 -5.30
N ARG A 37 -9.12 7.85 -5.22
CA ARG A 37 -9.21 9.20 -5.81
C ARG A 37 -8.48 10.26 -5.00
N LEU A 38 -8.30 10.07 -3.69
CA LEU A 38 -7.40 10.86 -2.87
C LEU A 38 -5.94 10.62 -3.28
N LEU A 39 -5.55 9.36 -3.52
CA LEU A 39 -4.20 9.03 -3.99
C LEU A 39 -3.88 9.62 -5.36
N TYR A 40 -4.86 9.66 -6.27
CA TYR A 40 -4.67 10.33 -7.55
C TYR A 40 -4.45 11.83 -7.41
N ARG A 41 -5.21 12.52 -6.54
CA ARG A 41 -4.98 13.94 -6.21
C ARG A 41 -3.59 14.14 -5.60
N LEU A 42 -3.18 13.29 -4.66
CA LEU A 42 -1.83 13.33 -4.10
C LEU A 42 -0.76 13.21 -5.20
N SER A 43 -0.91 12.24 -6.12
CA SER A 43 0.05 11.97 -7.20
C SER A 43 0.23 13.12 -8.20
N THR A 44 -0.76 14.00 -8.30
CA THR A 44 -0.76 15.14 -9.23
C THR A 44 -0.54 16.49 -8.53
N SER A 45 -0.47 16.49 -7.20
CA SER A 45 -0.24 17.67 -6.38
C SER A 45 1.24 18.06 -6.28
N SER A 46 1.51 19.25 -5.74
CA SER A 46 2.86 19.66 -5.31
C SER A 46 3.45 18.85 -4.15
N HIS A 47 2.68 17.92 -3.56
CA HIS A 47 3.10 17.07 -2.44
C HIS A 47 3.43 15.62 -2.85
N TYR A 48 3.43 15.31 -4.15
CA TYR A 48 3.58 13.94 -4.66
C TYR A 48 4.87 13.22 -4.19
N ASP A 49 5.92 13.97 -3.85
CA ASP A 49 7.22 13.47 -3.39
C ASP A 49 7.41 13.54 -1.86
N GLN A 50 6.42 14.06 -1.13
CA GLN A 50 6.45 14.22 0.32
C GLN A 50 5.97 12.98 1.07
N PHE A 51 5.06 12.22 0.45
CA PHE A 51 4.41 11.06 1.04
C PHE A 51 4.67 9.79 0.23
N TYR A 52 4.80 8.67 0.93
CA TYR A 52 5.10 7.37 0.37
C TYR A 52 4.05 6.37 0.82
N ILE A 53 3.65 5.45 -0.06
CA ILE A 53 2.67 4.42 0.28
C ILE A 53 3.42 3.21 0.85
N GLU A 54 3.01 2.79 2.05
CA GLU A 54 3.46 1.57 2.71
C GLU A 54 2.27 0.88 3.41
N GLY A 55 2.50 -0.30 3.99
CA GLY A 55 1.51 -1.02 4.78
C GLY A 55 0.42 -1.71 3.97
N ASP A 56 -0.73 -1.92 4.60
CA ASP A 56 -1.79 -2.83 4.13
C ASP A 56 -2.30 -2.50 2.72
N LEU A 57 -2.38 -1.21 2.34
CA LEU A 57 -2.83 -0.84 0.99
C LEU A 57 -1.84 -1.27 -0.09
N PHE A 58 -0.55 -1.15 0.19
CA PHE A 58 0.45 -1.57 -0.77
C PHE A 58 0.46 -3.09 -0.92
N PHE A 59 0.40 -3.84 0.19
CA PHE A 59 0.23 -5.29 0.16
C PHE A 59 -1.01 -5.72 -0.62
N PHE A 60 -2.16 -5.10 -0.34
CA PHE A 60 -3.40 -5.37 -1.04
C PHE A 60 -3.27 -5.12 -2.55
N THR A 61 -2.59 -4.03 -2.93
CA THR A 61 -2.36 -3.67 -4.34
C THR A 61 -1.42 -4.65 -5.03
N LEU A 62 -0.31 -5.03 -4.37
CA LEU A 62 0.62 -6.04 -4.87
C LEU A 62 -0.06 -7.41 -5.02
N ALA A 63 -0.97 -7.75 -4.11
CA ALA A 63 -1.79 -8.96 -4.19
C ALA A 63 -2.96 -8.85 -5.19
N GLU A 64 -2.91 -7.93 -6.16
CA GLU A 64 -3.95 -7.70 -7.19
C GLU A 64 -5.37 -7.52 -6.62
N GLY A 65 -5.47 -6.95 -5.42
CA GLY A 65 -6.74 -6.71 -4.76
C GLY A 65 -7.43 -7.98 -4.23
N VAL A 66 -6.68 -9.07 -3.99
CA VAL A 66 -7.20 -10.27 -3.33
C VAL A 66 -7.44 -10.00 -1.85
N GLY A 67 -8.71 -10.11 -1.42
CA GLY A 67 -9.16 -9.87 -0.05
C GLY A 67 -10.03 -8.62 0.06
N MET A 68 -10.14 -8.09 1.27
CA MET A 68 -10.81 -6.81 1.52
C MET A 68 -9.81 -5.66 1.45
N PRO A 69 -10.15 -4.53 0.82
CA PRO A 69 -9.31 -3.35 0.88
C PRO A 69 -9.18 -2.85 2.33
N PRO A 70 -8.06 -2.19 2.69
CA PRO A 70 -7.90 -1.63 4.02
C PRO A 70 -8.83 -0.45 4.28
N ASN A 71 -9.30 -0.31 5.52
CA ASN A 71 -10.13 0.82 5.93
C ASN A 71 -9.31 2.12 6.13
N GLU A 72 -8.03 1.98 6.47
CA GLU A 72 -7.09 3.09 6.72
C GLU A 72 -6.03 3.14 5.61
N LEU A 73 -5.85 4.30 5.01
CA LEU A 73 -4.74 4.58 4.10
C LEU A 73 -3.49 4.91 4.93
N THR A 74 -2.45 4.09 4.85
CA THR A 74 -1.16 4.38 5.51
C THR A 74 -0.20 5.08 4.56
N LEU A 75 0.33 6.20 5.01
CA LEU A 75 1.37 6.98 4.35
C LEU A 75 2.57 7.14 5.27
N THR A 76 3.73 7.34 4.67
CA THR A 76 4.95 7.65 5.40
C THR A 76 5.57 8.92 4.83
N ALA A 77 6.08 9.77 5.73
CA ALA A 77 6.79 11.00 5.39
C ALA A 77 8.15 11.05 6.12
N ARG A 78 9.00 11.99 5.71
CA ARG A 78 10.27 12.25 6.42
C ARG A 78 9.99 12.84 7.79
N LYS A 79 10.79 12.49 8.80
CA LYS A 79 10.65 13.06 10.15
C LYS A 79 10.75 14.57 10.20
N SER A 80 11.54 15.18 9.32
CA SER A 80 11.62 16.63 9.19
C SER A 80 10.29 17.29 8.82
N ALA A 81 9.35 16.54 8.22
CA ALA A 81 8.01 17.00 7.87
C ALA A 81 6.98 16.74 8.99
N TYR A 82 7.41 16.27 10.17
CA TYR A 82 6.52 16.05 11.31
C TYR A 82 6.10 17.37 11.95
N GLN A 83 5.17 18.05 11.27
CA GLN A 83 4.56 19.31 11.70
C GLN A 83 3.08 19.27 11.31
N HIS A 84 2.20 19.35 12.30
CA HIS A 84 0.76 19.22 12.10
C HIS A 84 0.20 20.25 11.10
N ASP A 85 0.55 21.53 11.25
CA ASP A 85 0.09 22.58 10.35
C ASP A 85 0.47 22.32 8.88
N ILE A 86 1.67 21.77 8.63
CA ILE A 86 2.14 21.46 7.28
C ILE A 86 1.34 20.31 6.69
N VAL A 87 1.12 19.26 7.47
CA VAL A 87 0.33 18.10 7.02
C VAL A 87 -1.13 18.50 6.78
N GLN A 88 -1.74 19.27 7.69
CA GLN A 88 -3.09 19.78 7.52
C GLN A 88 -3.20 20.60 6.23
N GLN A 89 -2.29 21.56 6.02
CA GLN A 89 -2.27 22.40 4.83
C GLN A 89 -2.12 21.56 3.55
N ALA A 90 -1.20 20.59 3.54
CA ALA A 90 -0.99 19.71 2.40
C ALA A 90 -2.27 18.93 2.04
N PHE A 91 -2.96 18.37 3.03
CA PHE A 91 -4.19 17.61 2.78
C PHE A 91 -5.38 18.48 2.41
N THR A 92 -5.47 19.71 2.93
CA THR A 92 -6.44 20.70 2.46
C THR A 92 -6.19 21.04 0.99
N GLU A 93 -4.94 21.28 0.59
CA GLU A 93 -4.57 21.54 -0.81
C GLU A 93 -4.87 20.34 -1.71
N ILE A 94 -4.48 19.13 -1.31
CA ILE A 94 -4.76 17.88 -2.04
C ILE A 94 -6.27 17.67 -2.22
N CYS A 95 -7.07 17.89 -1.17
CA CYS A 95 -8.52 17.71 -1.22
C CYS A 95 -9.23 18.80 -2.03
N SER A 96 -8.65 19.99 -2.14
CA SER A 96 -9.22 21.12 -2.90
C SER A 96 -9.19 20.94 -4.42
N PHE A 97 -8.43 19.96 -4.94
CA PHE A 97 -8.40 19.68 -6.37
C PHE A 97 -9.73 19.08 -6.84
N GLU A 98 -10.50 19.88 -7.57
CA GLU A 98 -11.72 19.43 -8.23
C GLU A 98 -11.39 18.62 -9.49
N ILE A 99 -11.83 17.36 -9.52
CA ILE A 99 -11.69 16.46 -10.67
C ILE A 99 -13.09 15.98 -11.02
N GLN A 100 -13.70 16.64 -12.00
CA GLN A 100 -15.11 16.44 -12.29
C GLN A 100 -15.40 15.00 -12.75
N GLU A 101 -14.45 14.37 -13.42
CA GLU A 101 -14.57 13.04 -14.02
C GLU A 101 -14.74 11.92 -13.00
N ASP A 102 -14.24 12.08 -11.77
CA ASP A 102 -14.33 11.05 -10.74
C ASP A 102 -15.57 11.18 -9.84
N GLY A 103 -16.26 12.32 -9.90
CA GLY A 103 -17.49 12.58 -9.16
C GLY A 103 -17.32 12.70 -7.64
N VAL A 104 -16.09 12.64 -7.11
CA VAL A 104 -15.82 12.72 -5.67
C VAL A 104 -15.65 14.17 -5.26
N GLN A 105 -16.37 14.57 -4.22
CA GLN A 105 -16.16 15.84 -3.55
C GLN A 105 -15.57 15.59 -2.16
N PHE A 106 -14.35 16.07 -1.93
CA PHE A 106 -13.75 16.10 -0.60
C PHE A 106 -14.22 17.36 0.13
N LEU A 107 -14.42 17.28 1.45
CA LEU A 107 -14.75 18.45 2.28
C LEU A 107 -13.48 18.90 2.99
N GLU A 108 -12.63 19.63 2.27
CA GLU A 108 -11.27 20.00 2.67
C GLU A 108 -11.21 20.89 3.92
N ASN A 109 -12.29 21.64 4.18
CA ASN A 109 -12.41 22.52 5.35
C ASN A 109 -12.84 21.77 6.63
N ASP A 110 -13.30 20.53 6.48
CA ASP A 110 -13.84 19.70 7.56
C ASP A 110 -12.89 18.53 7.92
N ILE A 111 -11.62 18.60 7.49
CA ILE A 111 -10.61 17.58 7.82
C ILE A 111 -10.28 17.64 9.30
N GLU A 112 -10.56 16.55 10.01
CA GLU A 112 -10.18 16.37 11.42
C GLU A 112 -8.83 15.67 11.53
N SER A 113 -8.08 15.97 12.60
CA SER A 113 -6.76 15.35 12.83
C SER A 113 -6.56 14.92 14.28
N ILE A 114 -5.97 13.75 14.49
CA ILE A 114 -5.49 13.24 15.77
C ILE A 114 -3.97 13.10 15.70
N ILE A 115 -3.25 13.71 16.64
CA ILE A 115 -1.79 13.73 16.66
C ILE A 115 -1.29 12.85 17.80
N THR A 116 -0.33 11.99 17.51
CA THR A 116 0.39 11.17 18.50
C THR A 116 1.89 11.42 18.35
N ASP A 117 2.71 10.98 19.32
CA ASP A 117 4.17 11.17 19.27
C ASP A 117 4.85 10.62 18.00
N THR A 118 4.19 9.70 17.29
CA THR A 118 4.75 8.96 16.16
C THR A 118 3.95 9.08 14.87
N SER A 119 2.75 9.69 14.89
CA SER A 119 1.89 9.75 13.72
C SER A 119 0.89 10.92 13.74
N ILE A 120 0.41 11.28 12.56
CA ILE A 120 -0.75 12.16 12.37
C ILE A 120 -1.81 11.33 11.67
N GLN A 121 -2.98 11.20 12.28
CA GLN A 121 -4.15 10.58 11.69
C GLN A 121 -5.11 11.67 11.22
N LEU A 122 -5.56 11.58 9.98
CA LEU A 122 -6.53 12.47 9.37
C LEU A 122 -7.81 11.70 9.13
N LYS A 123 -8.94 12.38 9.35
CA LYS A 123 -10.26 11.91 8.95
C LYS A 123 -10.84 12.92 7.99
N ILE A 124 -10.95 12.51 6.73
CA ILE A 124 -11.29 13.39 5.61
C ILE A 124 -12.71 13.03 5.16
N PRO A 125 -13.70 13.92 5.36
CA PRO A 125 -15.04 13.68 4.85
C PRO A 125 -15.05 13.80 3.32
N ALA A 126 -15.76 12.89 2.66
CA ALA A 126 -15.95 12.93 1.22
C ALA A 126 -17.38 12.50 0.86
N THR A 127 -17.90 13.04 -0.24
CA THR A 127 -19.21 12.69 -0.78
C THR A 127 -19.07 12.19 -2.22
N LEU A 128 -19.90 11.20 -2.54
CA LEU A 128 -20.12 10.72 -3.89
C LEU A 128 -21.62 10.47 -4.06
N ASP A 129 -22.25 11.27 -4.92
CA ASP A 129 -23.71 11.34 -5.03
C ASP A 129 -24.36 11.62 -3.66
N THR A 130 -25.18 10.70 -3.16
CA THR A 130 -25.88 10.80 -1.86
C THR A 130 -25.13 10.13 -0.71
N ILE A 131 -24.01 9.45 -0.99
CA ILE A 131 -23.23 8.72 0.00
C ILE A 131 -22.16 9.65 0.58
N THR A 132 -22.14 9.77 1.90
CA THR A 132 -21.05 10.42 2.65
C THR A 132 -20.18 9.35 3.28
N THR A 133 -18.87 9.49 3.12
CA THR A 133 -17.85 8.60 3.71
C THR A 133 -16.76 9.41 4.41
N TYR A 134 -15.97 8.74 5.23
CA TYR A 134 -14.83 9.33 5.93
C TYR A 134 -13.60 8.50 5.62
N ILE A 135 -12.61 9.14 5.01
CA ILE A 135 -11.34 8.49 4.67
C ILE A 135 -10.40 8.67 5.85
N GLU A 136 -9.95 7.56 6.40
CA GLU A 136 -8.93 7.55 7.44
C GLU A 136 -7.55 7.45 6.79
N VAL A 137 -6.71 8.44 7.07
CA VAL A 137 -5.32 8.48 6.60
C VAL A 137 -4.39 8.53 7.80
N LYS A 138 -3.47 7.59 7.90
CA LYS A 138 -2.43 7.58 8.94
C LYS A 138 -1.08 7.86 8.33
N ILE A 139 -0.44 8.91 8.82
CA ILE A 139 0.87 9.34 8.38
C ILE A 139 1.88 9.03 9.47
N THR A 140 2.83 8.16 9.16
CA THR A 140 3.99 7.85 10.01
C THR A 140 5.22 8.62 9.53
N PHE A 141 6.21 8.77 10.41
CA PHE A 141 7.37 9.62 10.15
C PHE A 141 8.67 8.89 10.43
N ILE A 142 9.55 8.82 9.41
CA ILE A 142 10.82 8.07 9.47
C ILE A 142 12.03 8.98 9.20
N GLU A 143 13.15 8.63 9.81
CA GLU A 143 14.41 9.39 9.71
C GLU A 143 15.09 9.17 8.36
N ASN A 144 15.27 7.89 8.01
CA ASN A 144 15.93 7.47 6.80
C ASN A 144 14.94 6.66 5.96
N ARG A 145 14.97 6.92 4.66
CA ARG A 145 14.14 6.26 3.66
C ARG A 145 15.06 5.43 2.78
N ILE A 146 14.63 4.21 2.44
CA ILE A 146 15.24 3.47 1.34
C ILE A 146 14.93 4.17 0.02
N ALA A 147 15.83 4.01 -0.96
CA ALA A 147 15.66 4.57 -2.29
C ALA A 147 14.29 4.14 -2.86
N PRO A 148 13.43 5.09 -3.23
CA PRO A 148 12.08 4.75 -3.60
C PRO A 148 11.92 4.29 -5.03
N THR A 149 10.82 3.58 -5.24
CA THR A 149 10.35 3.19 -6.57
C THR A 149 9.01 3.89 -6.84
N THR A 150 8.75 4.22 -8.09
CA THR A 150 7.42 4.68 -8.51
C THR A 150 6.54 3.47 -8.78
N TYR A 151 5.34 3.45 -8.21
CA TYR A 151 4.33 2.42 -8.47
C TYR A 151 3.07 3.06 -9.05
N THR A 152 2.50 2.42 -10.08
CA THR A 152 1.24 2.82 -10.70
C THR A 152 0.11 2.03 -10.05
N PHE A 153 -0.71 2.68 -9.23
CA PHE A 153 -1.84 2.06 -8.57
C PHE A 153 -2.99 1.81 -9.56
N PRO A 154 -3.62 0.62 -9.54
CA PRO A 154 -4.74 0.32 -10.42
C PRO A 154 -5.91 1.26 -10.11
N SER A 155 -6.66 1.63 -11.16
CA SER A 155 -7.93 2.34 -10.99
C SER A 155 -9.11 1.38 -11.09
N MET A 156 -10.09 1.54 -10.20
CA MET A 156 -11.31 0.72 -10.21
C MET A 156 -12.22 1.01 -11.40
N LEU A 157 -12.20 2.24 -11.90
CA LEU A 157 -12.93 2.69 -13.08
C LEU A 157 -11.93 3.06 -14.18
N ASP A 158 -12.42 3.33 -15.39
CA ASP A 158 -11.60 3.80 -16.51
C ASP A 158 -11.18 5.27 -16.32
N LEU A 159 -10.39 5.52 -15.29
CA LEU A 159 -9.84 6.81 -14.89
C LEU A 159 -8.32 6.73 -14.83
N LYS A 160 -7.68 7.90 -14.82
CA LYS A 160 -6.22 7.96 -14.72
C LYS A 160 -5.75 7.32 -13.40
N PRO A 161 -4.74 6.43 -13.46
CA PRO A 161 -4.17 5.81 -12.27
C PRO A 161 -3.34 6.81 -11.47
N ALA A 162 -3.12 6.51 -10.18
CA ALA A 162 -2.19 7.27 -9.35
C ALA A 162 -0.77 6.71 -9.50
N GLU A 163 0.20 7.59 -9.71
CA GLU A 163 1.63 7.25 -9.73
C GLU A 163 2.29 7.81 -8.47
N LEU A 164 2.68 6.93 -7.55
CA LEU A 164 3.17 7.34 -6.24
C LEU A 164 4.48 6.66 -5.90
N SER A 165 5.21 7.33 -5.01
CA SER A 165 6.40 6.80 -4.37
C SER A 165 6.05 5.65 -3.41
N THR A 166 6.70 4.51 -3.57
CA THR A 166 6.58 3.34 -2.69
C THR A 166 7.96 2.77 -2.36
N SER A 167 7.99 1.83 -1.42
CA SER A 167 9.09 0.87 -1.30
C SER A 167 9.04 -0.14 -2.46
N SER A 168 10.17 -0.75 -2.82
CA SER A 168 10.18 -1.79 -3.86
C SER A 168 9.49 -3.07 -3.35
N VAL A 169 9.03 -3.92 -4.28
CA VAL A 169 8.39 -5.20 -3.93
C VAL A 169 9.37 -6.07 -3.12
N GLU A 170 10.63 -6.12 -3.54
CA GLU A 170 11.67 -6.88 -2.86
C GLU A 170 11.86 -6.43 -1.41
N PHE A 171 11.83 -5.12 -1.15
CA PHE A 171 11.97 -4.60 0.20
C PHE A 171 10.79 -5.01 1.10
N VAL A 172 9.57 -4.86 0.60
CA VAL A 172 8.36 -5.22 1.34
C VAL A 172 8.32 -6.71 1.65
N VAL A 173 8.71 -7.54 0.67
CA VAL A 173 8.84 -8.99 0.85
C VAL A 173 9.95 -9.33 1.86
N ALA A 174 11.10 -8.64 1.81
CA ALA A 174 12.18 -8.83 2.77
C ALA A 174 11.74 -8.54 4.21
N GLN A 175 11.04 -7.43 4.44
CA GLN A 175 10.48 -7.08 5.75
C GLN A 175 9.52 -8.15 6.25
N ALA A 176 8.56 -8.58 5.42
CA ALA A 176 7.58 -9.59 5.81
C ALA A 176 8.24 -10.94 6.16
N LEU A 177 9.24 -11.37 5.38
CA LEU A 177 9.99 -12.59 5.65
C LEU A 177 10.78 -12.50 6.96
N LEU A 178 11.40 -11.35 7.24
CA LEU A 178 12.10 -11.12 8.50
C LEU A 178 11.15 -11.09 9.70
N ASP A 179 9.95 -10.52 9.56
CA ASP A 179 8.95 -10.53 10.61
C ASP A 179 8.47 -11.96 10.91
N ILE A 180 8.22 -12.76 9.87
CA ILE A 180 7.90 -14.20 10.01
C ILE A 180 9.06 -14.96 10.69
N PHE A 181 10.29 -14.66 10.31
CA PHE A 181 11.49 -15.29 10.87
C PHE A 181 11.71 -14.95 12.35
N GLN A 182 11.66 -13.67 12.70
CA GLN A 182 11.89 -13.18 14.06
C GLN A 182 10.75 -13.54 15.00
N TYR A 183 9.52 -13.54 14.50
CA TYR A 183 8.33 -13.78 15.29
C TYR A 183 7.50 -14.90 14.67
N PRO A 184 7.92 -16.17 14.80
CA PRO A 184 7.20 -17.32 14.22
C PRO A 184 5.76 -17.49 14.74
N SER A 185 5.44 -16.83 15.86
CA SER A 185 4.08 -16.76 16.41
C SER A 185 3.21 -15.67 15.76
N MET A 186 3.77 -14.76 14.96
CA MET A 186 2.97 -13.85 14.15
C MET A 186 2.18 -14.63 13.10
N THR A 187 0.93 -14.22 12.94
CA THR A 187 -0.22 -15.06 12.61
C THR A 187 -0.32 -15.46 11.13
N SER A 188 -1.31 -16.30 10.81
CA SER A 188 -1.63 -16.70 9.42
C SER A 188 -1.83 -15.52 8.47
N LYS A 189 -2.23 -14.32 8.93
CA LYS A 189 -2.50 -13.18 8.05
C LYS A 189 -1.26 -12.72 7.27
N ILE A 190 -0.13 -12.48 7.94
CA ILE A 190 1.08 -12.01 7.24
C ILE A 190 1.61 -13.07 6.26
N VAL A 191 1.48 -14.34 6.62
CA VAL A 191 1.78 -15.48 5.74
C VAL A 191 0.83 -15.48 4.54
N GLU A 192 -0.48 -15.36 4.75
CA GLU A 192 -1.45 -15.31 3.66
C GLU A 192 -1.25 -14.10 2.73
N ASP A 193 -0.93 -12.93 3.29
CA ASP A 193 -0.69 -11.71 2.51
C ASP A 193 0.59 -11.86 1.67
N ILE A 194 1.68 -12.38 2.25
CA ILE A 194 2.90 -12.64 1.47
C ILE A 194 2.68 -13.74 0.43
N GLU A 195 1.93 -14.80 0.75
CA GLU A 195 1.59 -15.85 -0.23
C GLU A 195 0.90 -15.25 -1.46
N ARG A 196 -0.06 -14.34 -1.29
CA ARG A 196 -0.73 -13.68 -2.42
C ARG A 196 0.21 -12.78 -3.22
N VAL A 197 1.09 -12.04 -2.54
CA VAL A 197 2.12 -11.22 -3.21
C VAL A 197 3.06 -12.11 -4.04
N LEU A 198 3.49 -13.25 -3.49
CA LEU A 198 4.36 -14.19 -4.20
C LEU A 198 3.67 -14.88 -5.39
N GLN A 199 2.33 -14.91 -5.44
CA GLN A 199 1.57 -15.47 -6.56
C GLN A 199 1.35 -14.48 -7.72
N THR A 200 1.60 -13.20 -7.48
CA THR A 200 1.24 -12.10 -8.40
C THR A 200 2.45 -11.30 -8.85
N GLN A 201 3.45 -11.17 -7.99
CA GLN A 201 4.62 -10.34 -8.23
C GLN A 201 5.82 -11.14 -8.75
N ASN A 202 6.57 -10.52 -9.65
CA ASN A 202 7.92 -10.97 -10.01
C ASN A 202 8.93 -10.28 -9.10
N ILE A 203 9.94 -11.02 -8.64
CA ILE A 203 10.87 -10.53 -7.62
C ILE A 203 12.30 -10.83 -8.04
N GLU A 204 13.14 -9.78 -8.04
CA GLU A 204 14.56 -9.91 -8.32
C GLU A 204 15.32 -10.46 -7.10
N GLY A 205 15.86 -11.68 -7.25
CA GLY A 205 16.51 -12.40 -6.16
C GLY A 205 17.68 -11.63 -5.54
N ARG A 206 18.51 -10.98 -6.36
CA ARG A 206 19.70 -10.26 -5.88
C ARG A 206 19.35 -9.02 -5.05
N LYS A 207 18.30 -8.30 -5.45
CA LYS A 207 17.76 -7.15 -4.72
C LYS A 207 17.10 -7.58 -3.42
N LEU A 208 16.28 -8.64 -3.45
CA LEU A 208 15.68 -9.21 -2.26
C LEU A 208 16.77 -9.64 -1.26
N GLN A 209 17.80 -10.34 -1.72
CA GLN A 209 18.94 -10.71 -0.87
C GLN A 209 19.57 -9.49 -0.21
N ALA A 210 19.88 -8.44 -0.99
CA ALA A 210 20.51 -7.23 -0.46
C ALA A 210 19.66 -6.56 0.65
N TYR A 211 18.33 -6.52 0.48
CA TYR A 211 17.45 -5.98 1.52
C TYR A 211 17.36 -6.88 2.75
N LEU A 212 17.37 -8.20 2.58
CA LEU A 212 17.41 -9.14 3.70
C LEU A 212 18.69 -8.94 4.52
N GLU A 213 19.85 -8.81 3.86
CA GLU A 213 21.14 -8.51 4.49
C GLU A 213 21.07 -7.17 5.26
N GLU A 214 20.70 -6.08 4.57
CA GLU A 214 20.63 -4.74 5.18
C GLU A 214 19.69 -4.69 6.39
N LEU A 215 18.48 -5.25 6.27
CA LEU A 215 17.50 -5.25 7.34
C LEU A 215 17.91 -6.18 8.49
N SER A 216 18.57 -7.30 8.21
CA SER A 216 19.08 -8.21 9.24
C SER A 216 20.18 -7.54 10.07
N ASP A 217 21.09 -6.79 9.42
CA ASP A 217 22.13 -6.02 10.08
C ASP A 217 21.53 -4.92 10.97
N GLN A 218 20.56 -4.17 10.47
CA GLN A 218 19.84 -3.13 11.22
C GLN A 218 19.12 -3.69 12.45
N ARG A 219 18.59 -4.91 12.36
CA ARG A 219 17.89 -5.61 13.45
C ARG A 219 18.83 -6.44 14.34
N HIS A 220 20.15 -6.43 14.08
CA HIS A 220 21.14 -7.26 14.76
C HIS A 220 20.77 -8.76 14.78
N LEU A 221 20.26 -9.24 13.66
CA LEU A 221 19.87 -10.64 13.48
C LEU A 221 21.02 -11.49 12.96
N THR A 222 21.05 -12.74 13.40
CA THR A 222 21.94 -13.76 12.87
C THR A 222 21.10 -14.83 12.21
N TRP A 223 21.47 -15.19 10.98
CA TRP A 223 20.85 -16.28 10.24
C TRP A 223 21.31 -17.62 10.81
N GLU A 224 20.38 -18.46 11.26
CA GLU A 224 20.67 -19.77 11.85
C GLU A 224 19.94 -20.89 11.09
N SER A 225 20.43 -22.11 11.09
CA SER A 225 19.73 -23.22 10.42
C SER A 225 18.45 -23.65 11.17
N THR A 226 17.42 -22.82 11.13
CA THR A 226 16.11 -23.03 11.78
C THR A 226 15.04 -23.10 10.70
N PRO A 227 14.17 -24.14 10.71
CA PRO A 227 13.07 -24.21 9.76
C PRO A 227 12.07 -23.09 10.03
N ILE A 228 11.92 -22.19 9.05
CA ILE A 228 11.09 -20.99 9.14
C ILE A 228 9.63 -21.33 8.88
N LEU A 229 9.39 -22.19 7.89
CA LEU A 229 8.08 -22.70 7.50
C LEU A 229 8.17 -24.17 7.05
N GLU A 230 7.20 -24.99 7.43
CA GLU A 230 7.22 -26.43 7.14
C GLU A 230 6.78 -26.74 5.69
N LYS A 231 5.89 -25.93 5.11
CA LYS A 231 5.25 -26.13 3.80
C LYS A 231 4.79 -24.80 3.17
N GLY A 232 4.38 -24.83 1.90
CA GLY A 232 3.74 -23.69 1.21
C GLY A 232 4.68 -22.92 0.28
N ILE A 233 4.11 -21.97 -0.47
CA ILE A 233 4.83 -21.16 -1.47
C ILE A 233 5.89 -20.28 -0.82
N VAL A 234 5.64 -19.77 0.39
CA VAL A 234 6.63 -18.94 1.11
C VAL A 234 7.91 -19.73 1.41
N LYS A 235 7.79 -21.02 1.78
CA LYS A 235 8.95 -21.90 1.96
C LYS A 235 9.69 -22.12 0.65
N GLN A 236 8.96 -22.45 -0.42
CA GLN A 236 9.54 -22.68 -1.75
C GLN A 236 10.29 -21.44 -2.25
N PHE A 237 9.73 -20.27 -1.98
CA PHE A 237 10.30 -18.98 -2.32
C PHE A 237 11.55 -18.70 -1.48
N PHE A 238 11.47 -18.83 -0.16
CA PHE A 238 12.50 -18.31 0.74
C PHE A 238 13.69 -19.25 0.91
N ASN A 239 13.49 -20.58 0.92
CA ASN A 239 14.55 -21.55 1.19
C ASN A 239 15.80 -21.39 0.29
N PRO A 240 15.67 -21.24 -1.05
CA PRO A 240 16.85 -21.09 -1.90
C PRO A 240 17.68 -19.83 -1.58
N ILE A 241 17.03 -18.73 -1.22
CA ILE A 241 17.72 -17.50 -0.80
C ILE A 241 18.37 -17.70 0.55
N TYR A 242 17.66 -18.37 1.47
CA TYR A 242 18.14 -18.67 2.80
C TYR A 242 19.44 -19.49 2.79
N GLU A 243 19.49 -20.53 1.96
CA GLU A 243 20.68 -21.37 1.77
C GLU A 243 21.86 -20.56 1.26
N VAL A 244 21.62 -19.63 0.33
CA VAL A 244 22.64 -18.74 -0.22
C VAL A 244 23.14 -17.71 0.80
N LEU A 245 22.24 -17.14 1.63
CA LEU A 245 22.62 -16.26 2.74
C LEU A 245 23.50 -16.98 3.76
N LEU A 246 23.20 -18.24 4.11
CA LEU A 246 24.02 -19.04 5.03
C LEU A 246 25.39 -19.41 4.44
N ALA A 247 25.51 -19.45 3.12
CA ALA A 247 26.73 -19.80 2.40
C ALA A 247 27.59 -18.57 2.04
N ASP A 248 27.15 -17.35 2.38
CA ASP A 248 27.75 -16.09 1.93
C ASP A 248 27.91 -16.03 0.39
N GLU A 249 26.93 -16.57 -0.35
CA GLU A 249 26.90 -16.58 -1.81
C GLU A 249 25.95 -15.50 -2.38
N GLU A 250 25.90 -15.33 -3.71
CA GLU A 250 24.99 -14.38 -4.37
C GLU A 250 23.85 -15.09 -5.12
N PHE A 251 22.63 -14.59 -4.96
CA PHE A 251 21.42 -15.18 -5.55
C PHE A 251 20.90 -14.35 -6.73
N PHE A 252 21.16 -14.80 -7.97
CA PHE A 252 20.83 -14.05 -9.19
C PHE A 252 19.53 -14.45 -9.90
N LYS A 253 18.75 -15.37 -9.32
CA LYS A 253 17.51 -15.87 -9.94
C LYS A 253 16.39 -14.83 -9.91
N GLN A 254 15.39 -15.02 -10.77
CA GLN A 254 14.18 -14.20 -10.81
C GLN A 254 12.97 -15.04 -10.40
N TRP A 255 12.18 -14.55 -9.45
CA TRP A 255 10.94 -15.22 -9.09
C TRP A 255 9.87 -14.85 -10.08
N ASN A 256 9.21 -15.85 -10.64
CA ASN A 256 8.04 -15.68 -11.46
C ASN A 256 6.79 -15.96 -10.61
N GLY A 257 5.97 -14.94 -10.36
CA GLY A 257 4.78 -15.08 -9.51
C GLY A 257 3.73 -16.03 -10.10
N THR A 258 3.59 -16.04 -11.43
CA THR A 258 2.63 -16.90 -12.14
C THR A 258 3.05 -18.37 -12.13
N GLU A 259 4.33 -18.65 -12.40
CA GLU A 259 4.87 -20.02 -12.38
C GLU A 259 5.19 -20.51 -10.97
N GLN A 260 5.24 -19.59 -10.00
CA GLN A 260 5.60 -19.82 -8.61
C GLN A 260 6.96 -20.52 -8.51
N ALA A 261 7.95 -20.04 -9.26
CA ALA A 261 9.27 -20.64 -9.33
C ALA A 261 10.38 -19.61 -9.56
N TRP A 262 11.57 -19.92 -9.06
CA TRP A 262 12.80 -19.21 -9.38
C TRP A 262 13.35 -19.68 -10.73
N GLN A 263 13.52 -18.75 -11.67
CA GLN A 263 14.08 -18.94 -13.00
C GLN A 263 15.55 -18.51 -13.06
#